data_AF-A0A401SSI0-F1
#
_entry.id   AF-A0A401SSI0-F1
#
_cell.length_a   1.000
_cell.length_b   1.000
_cell.length_c   1.000
_cell.angle_alpha   90.00
_cell.angle_beta   90.00
_cell.angle_gamma   90.00
#
_symmetry.space_group_name_H-M   'P 1'
#
loop_
_entity.id
_entity.type
_entity.pdbx_description
1 polymer ?
#
loop_
_entity_poly.entity_id
_entity_poly.type
_entity_poly.pdbx_seq_one_letter_code
_entity_poly.pdbx_strand_id
1 'polypeptide(L)'
;MFLKTLRNISTALKNLKIQGCSICFHKRFSIISSGQKNLPPRYLGQPSPFTHPHLLKTGEVTPGLSQVEYALRRHKLLSLIHEKAESLGTSDHAILLLSHPTYYMTNDIPFPFHQNTNFLYLCGFQEPDSILLLHSIPGKSLPSHKAVLFVQRRNQNRELWDGPRSGVDGAVSLTGVDEAYTTEEFRPYMQRFKGQWHFV
;
A
#
# COMPACT_ATOMS: atom_id res chain seq x y z
N MET A 1 40.91 40.52 -6.80
CA MET A 1 41.15 39.37 -5.90
C MET A 1 39.91 39.24 -5.03
N PHE A 2 39.37 38.03 -4.88
CA PHE A 2 38.10 37.66 -4.21
C PHE A 2 36.80 37.74 -5.03
N LEU A 3 36.05 36.63 -4.95
CA LEU A 3 34.68 36.34 -5.43
C LEU A 3 34.52 35.60 -6.78
N LYS A 4 35.11 34.40 -6.88
CA LYS A 4 34.64 33.30 -7.76
C LYS A 4 34.62 31.98 -6.98
N THR A 5 33.74 31.82 -6.00
CA THR A 5 33.63 30.55 -5.24
C THR A 5 32.24 30.32 -4.64
N LEU A 6 31.17 30.37 -5.45
CA LEU A 6 29.85 29.83 -5.04
C LEU A 6 29.12 29.17 -6.22
N ARG A 7 29.76 28.21 -6.90
CA ARG A 7 29.10 27.33 -7.89
C ARG A 7 29.28 25.82 -7.64
N ASN A 8 29.84 25.41 -6.51
CA ASN A 8 30.20 24.01 -6.25
C ASN A 8 29.57 23.39 -4.99
N ILE A 9 28.40 23.84 -4.55
CA ILE A 9 27.68 23.20 -3.43
C ILE A 9 26.55 22.27 -3.93
N SER A 10 26.07 22.46 -5.17
CA SER A 10 24.98 21.65 -5.74
C SER A 10 25.38 20.26 -6.23
N THR A 11 26.67 19.94 -6.32
CA THR A 11 27.19 18.66 -6.85
C THR A 11 27.68 17.69 -5.77
N ALA A 12 27.55 18.03 -4.48
CA ALA A 12 28.12 17.23 -3.39
C ALA A 12 27.15 16.27 -2.68
N LEU A 13 25.84 16.30 -2.97
CA LEU A 13 24.85 15.40 -2.34
C LEU A 13 24.41 14.21 -3.22
N LYS A 14 25.00 14.03 -4.40
CA LYS A 14 24.66 12.91 -5.31
C LYS A 14 25.44 11.62 -5.06
N ASN A 15 26.32 11.55 -4.07
CA ASN A 15 27.16 10.35 -3.84
C ASN A 15 27.47 10.10 -2.36
N LEU A 16 26.43 9.99 -1.52
CA LEU A 16 26.60 9.30 -0.23
C LEU A 16 26.58 7.78 -0.46
N LYS A 17 27.75 7.23 -0.80
CA LYS A 17 28.03 5.79 -0.69
C LYS A 17 28.03 5.43 0.79
N ILE A 18 26.94 4.87 1.27
CA ILE A 18 26.94 4.14 2.55
C ILE A 18 27.81 2.91 2.32
N GLN A 19 28.99 2.86 2.93
CA GLN A 19 29.85 1.67 2.95
C GLN A 19 29.16 0.60 3.82
N GLY A 20 28.37 -0.25 3.16
CA GLY A 20 27.79 -1.45 3.74
C GLY A 20 28.64 -2.69 3.48
N CYS A 21 28.61 -3.61 4.43
CA CYS A 21 29.32 -4.89 4.52
C CYS A 21 29.46 -5.67 3.19
N SER A 22 30.66 -6.20 2.93
CA SER A 22 31.08 -6.88 1.69
C SER A 22 30.42 -8.25 1.42
N ILE A 23 29.58 -8.76 2.33
CA ILE A 23 28.94 -10.08 2.23
C ILE A 23 27.48 -10.02 1.72
N CYS A 24 26.89 -8.84 1.59
CA CYS A 24 25.51 -8.70 1.09
C CYS A 24 25.50 -8.47 -0.42
N PHE A 25 25.83 -9.49 -1.21
CA PHE A 25 25.70 -9.45 -2.67
C PHE A 25 24.22 -9.44 -3.08
N HIS A 26 23.76 -8.28 -3.59
CA HIS A 26 22.77 -8.14 -4.65
C HIS A 26 21.40 -8.84 -4.48
N LYS A 27 20.53 -8.27 -3.63
CA LYS A 27 19.12 -8.11 -4.01
C LYS A 27 18.87 -6.61 -4.19
N ARG A 28 19.19 -6.10 -5.39
CA ARG A 28 18.78 -4.76 -5.82
C ARG A 28 17.27 -4.77 -5.97
N PHE A 29 16.54 -4.56 -4.89
CA PHE A 29 15.15 -4.17 -5.00
C PHE A 29 15.12 -2.75 -5.51
N SER A 30 14.51 -2.56 -6.67
CA SER A 30 14.01 -1.25 -7.04
C SER A 30 12.86 -0.96 -6.08
N ILE A 31 13.17 -0.33 -4.95
CA ILE A 31 12.20 0.47 -4.19
C ILE A 31 11.88 1.65 -5.11
N ILE A 32 11.21 1.38 -6.22
CA ILE A 32 10.55 2.44 -6.94
C ILE A 32 9.48 2.85 -5.94
N SER A 33 9.73 3.91 -5.17
CA SER A 33 8.61 4.71 -4.73
C SER A 33 7.89 5.01 -6.03
N SER A 34 6.73 4.38 -6.26
CA SER A 34 5.82 4.87 -7.29
C SER A 34 5.81 6.38 -7.07
N GLY A 35 6.38 7.14 -8.01
CA GLY A 35 6.78 8.53 -7.75
C GLY A 35 5.60 9.23 -7.08
N GLN A 36 5.83 9.87 -5.93
CA GLN A 36 4.76 10.25 -5.00
C GLN A 36 3.53 10.72 -5.76
N LYS A 37 2.50 9.86 -5.82
CA LYS A 37 1.27 10.20 -6.55
C LYS A 37 0.64 11.34 -5.75
N ASN A 38 0.41 12.47 -6.41
CA ASN A 38 -0.18 13.63 -5.75
C ASN A 38 -1.49 13.20 -5.10
N LEU A 39 -1.56 13.37 -3.78
CA LEU A 39 -2.80 13.17 -3.04
C LEU A 39 -3.86 14.12 -3.60
N PRO A 40 -5.07 13.63 -3.88
CA PRO A 40 -6.12 14.51 -4.37
C PRO A 40 -6.43 15.55 -3.29
N PRO A 41 -6.59 16.84 -3.65
CA PRO A 41 -6.79 17.93 -2.70
C PRO A 41 -8.25 17.96 -2.21
N ARG A 42 -8.67 16.88 -1.55
CA ARG A 42 -10.04 16.68 -1.04
C ARG A 42 -10.01 15.81 0.21
N TYR A 43 -11.15 15.76 0.91
CA TYR A 43 -11.30 14.85 2.04
C TYR A 43 -11.32 13.39 1.59
N LEU A 44 -10.59 12.57 2.35
CA LEU A 44 -10.55 11.11 2.24
C LEU A 44 -11.29 10.51 3.44
N GLY A 45 -11.55 9.19 3.41
CA GLY A 45 -12.20 8.51 4.53
C GLY A 45 -11.31 8.24 5.73
N GLN A 46 -10.06 8.73 5.70
CA GLN A 46 -9.14 8.74 6.83
C GLN A 46 -8.29 10.01 6.81
N PRO A 47 -7.62 10.36 7.93
CA PRO A 47 -6.67 11.47 7.97
C PRO A 47 -5.60 11.33 6.88
N SER A 48 -5.24 12.45 6.26
CA SER A 48 -4.19 12.52 5.25
C SER A 48 -3.25 13.68 5.57
N PRO A 49 -2.03 13.72 5.01
CA PRO A 49 -1.13 14.85 5.18
C PRO A 49 -1.72 16.20 4.72
N PHE A 50 -2.67 16.17 3.77
CA PHE A 50 -3.37 17.37 3.30
C PHE A 50 -4.42 17.86 4.30
N THR A 51 -5.23 16.94 4.84
CA THR A 51 -6.32 17.29 5.78
C THR A 51 -5.84 17.48 7.22
N HIS A 52 -4.79 16.76 7.63
CA HIS A 52 -4.25 16.75 8.99
C HIS A 52 -2.71 16.84 8.99
N PRO A 53 -2.12 17.96 8.54
CA PRO A 53 -0.67 18.12 8.44
C PRO A 53 0.06 18.08 9.80
N HIS A 54 -0.65 18.35 10.90
CA HIS A 54 -0.11 18.26 12.26
C HIS A 54 0.00 16.81 12.75
N LEU A 55 -0.75 15.88 12.16
CA LEU A 55 -0.81 14.47 12.55
C LEU A 55 0.03 13.58 11.62
N LEU A 56 0.07 13.90 10.32
CA LEU A 56 0.72 13.09 9.29
C LEU A 56 1.68 13.93 8.45
N LYS A 57 2.91 13.44 8.29
CA LYS A 57 3.89 14.04 7.36
C LYS A 57 3.64 13.59 5.93
N THR A 58 4.18 14.33 4.96
CA THR A 58 4.09 13.94 3.55
C THR A 58 4.72 12.57 3.31
N GLY A 59 3.96 11.65 2.72
CA GLY A 59 4.38 10.25 2.47
C GLY A 59 4.11 9.28 3.64
N GLU A 60 3.54 9.75 4.75
CA GLU A 60 3.01 8.90 5.82
C GLU A 60 1.57 8.47 5.52
N VAL A 61 1.28 7.20 5.80
CA VAL A 61 -0.08 6.63 5.67
C VAL A 61 -0.80 6.69 7.01
N THR A 62 -0.07 6.36 8.08
CA THR A 62 -0.52 6.47 9.48
C THR A 62 0.60 7.15 10.28
N PRO A 63 0.31 7.70 11.48
CA PRO A 63 1.29 8.52 12.21
C PRO A 63 2.61 7.79 12.43
N GLY A 64 3.69 8.35 11.87
CA GLY A 64 5.05 7.79 11.95
C GLY A 64 5.34 6.60 11.04
N LEU A 65 4.39 6.14 10.22
CA LEU A 65 4.58 5.02 9.28
C LEU A 65 4.44 5.47 7.82
N SER A 66 5.55 5.42 7.09
CA SER A 66 5.63 5.81 5.68
C SER A 66 5.04 4.77 4.73
N GLN A 67 4.69 5.19 3.51
CA GLN A 67 4.32 4.27 2.42
C GLN A 67 5.40 3.21 2.15
N VAL A 68 6.66 3.61 2.26
CA VAL A 68 7.83 2.72 2.06
C VAL A 68 7.88 1.64 3.14
N GLU A 69 7.61 2.00 4.39
CA GLU A 69 7.54 1.06 5.51
C GLU A 69 6.49 -0.03 5.27
N TYR A 70 5.28 0.35 4.82
CA TYR A 70 4.26 -0.63 4.46
C TYR A 70 4.67 -1.52 3.27
N ALA A 71 5.34 -0.97 2.26
CA ALA A 71 5.88 -1.76 1.16
C ALA A 71 6.92 -2.79 1.63
N LEU A 72 7.80 -2.41 2.56
CA LEU A 72 8.78 -3.32 3.17
C LEU A 72 8.12 -4.44 3.98
N ARG A 73 7.02 -4.17 4.67
CA ARG A 73 6.25 -5.19 5.40
C ARG A 73 5.66 -6.24 4.47
N ARG A 74 5.00 -5.81 3.38
CA ARG A 74 4.46 -6.71 2.36
C ARG A 74 5.55 -7.55 1.70
N HIS A 75 6.67 -6.90 1.38
CA HIS A 75 7.84 -7.55 0.84
C HIS A 75 8.38 -8.64 1.76
N LYS A 76 8.57 -8.32 3.05
CA LYS A 76 9.07 -9.26 4.05
C LYS A 76 8.12 -10.46 4.22
N LEU A 77 6.81 -10.20 4.27
CA LEU A 77 5.79 -11.27 4.34
C LEU A 77 5.93 -12.25 3.17
N LEU A 78 6.07 -11.73 1.95
CA LEU A 78 6.18 -12.55 0.76
C LEU A 78 7.53 -13.27 0.63
N SER A 79 8.63 -12.68 1.12
CA SER A 79 9.90 -13.39 1.24
C SER A 79 9.77 -14.61 2.14
N LEU A 80 9.10 -14.48 3.29
CA LEU A 80 8.87 -15.60 4.21
C LEU A 80 7.97 -16.69 3.61
N ILE A 81 6.97 -16.28 2.81
CA ILE A 81 6.10 -17.23 2.13
C ILE A 81 6.85 -17.96 1.03
N HIS A 82 7.72 -17.28 0.28
CA HIS A 82 8.57 -17.91 -0.73
C HIS A 82 9.45 -19.00 -0.14
N GLU A 83 10.15 -18.71 0.96
CA GLU A 83 11.00 -19.69 1.65
C GLU A 83 10.23 -20.93 2.09
N LYS A 84 8.97 -20.76 2.53
CA LYS A 84 8.11 -21.89 2.90
C LYS A 84 7.53 -22.61 1.69
N ALA A 85 7.18 -21.89 0.64
CA ALA A 85 6.52 -22.44 -0.54
C ALA A 85 7.48 -23.15 -1.51
N GLU A 86 8.78 -22.82 -1.51
CA GLU A 86 9.79 -23.59 -2.24
C GLU A 86 9.75 -25.08 -1.86
N SER A 87 9.43 -25.39 -0.59
CA SER A 87 9.26 -26.77 -0.14
C SER A 87 8.02 -27.49 -0.73
N LEU A 88 7.05 -26.72 -1.24
CA LEU A 88 5.77 -27.20 -1.79
C LEU A 88 5.73 -27.20 -3.33
N GLY A 89 6.79 -26.73 -4.00
CA GLY A 89 6.90 -26.75 -5.46
C GLY A 89 5.91 -25.85 -6.21
N THR A 90 5.33 -24.85 -5.54
CA THR A 90 4.40 -23.88 -6.13
C THR A 90 5.13 -22.57 -6.42
N SER A 91 4.97 -22.04 -7.64
CA SER A 91 5.65 -20.81 -8.09
C SER A 91 4.81 -19.54 -7.87
N ASP A 92 3.50 -19.69 -7.81
CA ASP A 92 2.55 -18.61 -7.80
C ASP A 92 1.83 -18.54 -6.46
N HIS A 93 1.92 -17.36 -5.80
CA HIS A 93 1.30 -17.10 -4.50
C HIS A 93 0.40 -15.88 -4.52
N ALA A 94 -0.79 -16.02 -3.94
CA ALA A 94 -1.78 -14.98 -3.78
C ALA A 94 -2.23 -14.96 -2.32
N ILE A 95 -2.19 -13.78 -1.71
CA ILE A 95 -2.59 -13.54 -0.34
C ILE A 95 -3.74 -12.56 -0.38
N LEU A 96 -4.85 -12.93 0.22
CA LEU A 96 -6.04 -12.11 0.29
C LEU A 96 -6.31 -11.76 1.76
N LEU A 97 -6.36 -10.46 2.05
CA LEU A 97 -6.74 -9.96 3.36
C LEU A 97 -7.98 -9.08 3.24
N LEU A 98 -8.95 -9.36 4.09
CA LEU A 98 -10.18 -8.58 4.19
C LEU A 98 -10.04 -7.51 5.29
N SER A 99 -10.58 -6.33 5.03
CA SER A 99 -10.81 -5.34 6.07
C SER A 99 -11.97 -5.77 6.97
N HIS A 100 -12.15 -5.09 8.10
CA HIS A 100 -13.41 -5.21 8.83
C HIS A 100 -14.55 -4.48 8.11
N PRO A 101 -15.81 -4.93 8.30
CA PRO A 101 -16.99 -4.15 7.97
C PRO A 101 -17.30 -3.11 9.05
N THR A 102 -18.23 -2.20 8.78
CA THR A 102 -18.85 -1.40 9.83
C THR A 102 -19.78 -2.28 10.66
N TYR A 103 -19.56 -2.33 11.97
CA TYR A 103 -20.44 -3.02 12.91
C TYR A 103 -21.50 -2.08 13.47
N TYR A 104 -22.68 -2.62 13.74
CA TYR A 104 -23.84 -1.85 14.19
C TYR A 104 -24.29 -2.35 15.57
N MET A 105 -24.56 -1.41 16.47
CA MET A 105 -25.14 -1.70 17.79
C MET A 105 -26.63 -2.02 17.67
N THR A 106 -27.31 -1.20 16.86
CA THR A 106 -28.69 -1.38 16.40
C THR A 106 -28.75 -1.01 14.92
N ASN A 107 -29.86 -1.26 14.22
CA ASN A 107 -29.97 -1.12 12.77
C ASN A 107 -29.38 0.18 12.19
N ASP A 108 -29.53 1.32 12.89
CA ASP A 108 -29.11 2.65 12.40
C ASP A 108 -28.00 3.30 13.26
N ILE A 109 -27.44 2.59 14.25
CA ILE A 109 -26.40 3.13 15.14
C ILE A 109 -25.10 2.35 14.96
N PRO A 110 -24.13 2.87 14.17
CA PRO A 110 -22.84 2.20 13.98
C PRO A 110 -21.93 2.36 15.19
N PHE A 111 -21.10 1.34 15.45
CA PHE A 111 -19.96 1.48 16.34
C PHE A 111 -18.83 2.27 15.66
N PRO A 112 -17.93 2.90 16.45
CA PRO A 112 -16.68 3.43 15.92
C PRO A 112 -15.90 2.35 15.15
N PHE A 113 -15.47 2.68 13.94
CA PHE A 113 -14.79 1.71 13.09
C PHE A 113 -13.38 1.39 13.61
N HIS A 114 -13.08 0.10 13.73
CA HIS A 114 -11.74 -0.40 14.03
C HIS A 114 -11.31 -1.42 12.98
N GLN A 115 -10.18 -1.15 12.34
CA GLN A 115 -9.68 -1.97 11.24
C GLN A 115 -9.12 -3.32 11.72
N ASN A 116 -9.10 -4.30 10.81
CA ASN A 116 -8.42 -5.57 11.04
C ASN A 116 -6.90 -5.34 11.19
N THR A 117 -6.31 -5.82 12.27
CA THR A 117 -4.89 -5.55 12.59
C THR A 117 -3.94 -6.02 11.51
N ASN A 118 -4.18 -7.19 10.89
CA ASN A 118 -3.31 -7.72 9.83
C ASN A 118 -3.43 -6.89 8.55
N PHE A 119 -4.66 -6.52 8.19
CA PHE A 119 -4.92 -5.63 7.06
C PHE A 119 -4.27 -4.26 7.28
N LEU A 120 -4.49 -3.67 8.46
CA LEU A 120 -3.92 -2.38 8.84
C LEU A 120 -2.39 -2.41 8.86
N TYR A 121 -1.79 -3.51 9.32
CA TYR A 121 -0.33 -3.68 9.37
C TYR A 121 0.33 -3.67 8.00
N LEU A 122 -0.34 -4.22 6.97
CA LEU A 122 0.22 -4.39 5.62
C LEU A 122 -0.04 -3.22 4.67
N CYS A 123 -1.10 -2.43 4.88
CA CYS A 123 -1.43 -1.32 3.98
C CYS A 123 -1.75 0.01 4.66
N GLY A 124 -2.03 0.06 5.96
CA GLY A 124 -2.37 1.30 6.66
C GLY A 124 -3.73 1.91 6.30
N PHE A 125 -4.56 1.18 5.54
CA PHE A 125 -5.86 1.66 5.09
C PHE A 125 -6.94 1.42 6.16
N GLN A 126 -7.69 2.47 6.50
CA GLN A 126 -8.60 2.56 7.65
C GLN A 126 -10.07 2.73 7.24
N GLU A 127 -10.43 2.36 6.01
CA GLU A 127 -11.84 2.32 5.59
C GLU A 127 -12.36 0.87 5.58
N PRO A 128 -13.67 0.66 5.88
CA PRO A 128 -14.31 -0.65 5.84
C PRO A 128 -14.49 -1.22 4.42
N ASP A 129 -14.95 -2.46 4.37
CA ASP A 129 -15.40 -3.18 3.15
C ASP A 129 -14.40 -3.16 1.99
N SER A 130 -13.14 -3.37 2.32
CA SER A 130 -11.98 -3.30 1.43
C SER A 130 -11.20 -4.61 1.43
N ILE A 131 -10.45 -4.86 0.35
CA ILE A 131 -9.68 -6.09 0.15
C ILE A 131 -8.27 -5.73 -0.25
N LEU A 132 -7.27 -6.33 0.40
CA LEU A 132 -5.87 -6.24 0.01
C LEU A 132 -5.48 -7.57 -0.63
N LEU A 133 -5.06 -7.51 -1.87
CA LEU A 133 -4.53 -8.64 -2.61
C LEU A 133 -3.04 -8.43 -2.85
N LEU A 134 -2.23 -9.38 -2.38
CA LEU A 134 -0.82 -9.47 -2.71
C LEU A 134 -0.62 -10.68 -3.60
N HIS A 135 -0.10 -10.52 -4.80
CA HIS A 135 0.12 -11.65 -5.70
C HIS A 135 1.49 -11.60 -6.40
N SER A 136 2.04 -12.78 -6.72
CA SER A 136 3.25 -12.89 -7.54
C SER A 136 3.02 -12.26 -8.92
N ILE A 137 4.12 -11.79 -9.51
CA ILE A 137 4.12 -11.29 -10.89
C ILE A 137 4.56 -12.46 -11.79
N PRO A 138 3.77 -12.86 -12.80
CA PRO A 138 4.14 -13.93 -13.71
C PRO A 138 5.53 -13.67 -14.32
N GLY A 139 6.40 -14.69 -14.30
CA GLY A 139 7.77 -14.59 -14.82
C GLY A 139 8.76 -13.86 -13.90
N LYS A 140 8.37 -13.47 -12.68
CA LYS A 140 9.28 -12.96 -11.66
C LYS A 140 9.13 -13.80 -10.38
N SER A 141 10.25 -14.28 -9.85
CA SER A 141 10.24 -14.94 -8.55
C SER A 141 9.92 -13.96 -7.43
N LEU A 142 9.31 -14.48 -6.36
CA LEU A 142 9.16 -13.72 -5.12
C LEU A 142 10.55 -13.28 -4.61
N PRO A 143 10.62 -12.15 -3.90
CA PRO A 143 9.52 -11.36 -3.33
C PRO A 143 8.97 -10.26 -4.25
N SER A 144 9.25 -10.32 -5.55
CA SER A 144 8.61 -9.44 -6.52
C SER A 144 7.11 -9.72 -6.55
N HIS A 145 6.30 -8.73 -6.22
CA HIS A 145 4.86 -8.88 -6.11
C HIS A 145 4.14 -7.60 -6.51
N LYS A 146 2.83 -7.73 -6.63
CA LYS A 146 1.93 -6.61 -6.82
C LYS A 146 0.96 -6.53 -5.64
N ALA A 147 0.82 -5.33 -5.08
CA ALA A 147 -0.15 -5.00 -4.06
C ALA A 147 -1.33 -4.26 -4.71
N VAL A 148 -2.52 -4.85 -4.61
CA VAL A 148 -3.76 -4.32 -5.18
C VAL A 148 -4.78 -4.13 -4.09
N LEU A 149 -5.37 -2.94 -4.00
CA LEU A 149 -6.36 -2.61 -2.99
C LEU A 149 -7.75 -2.41 -3.63
N PHE A 150 -8.74 -3.16 -3.18
CA PHE A 150 -10.12 -3.00 -3.61
C PHE A 150 -10.88 -2.21 -2.56
N VAL A 151 -11.49 -1.10 -2.96
CA VAL A 151 -12.20 -0.18 -2.06
C VAL A 151 -13.63 0.05 -2.51
N GLN A 152 -14.50 0.48 -1.59
CA GLN A 152 -15.83 0.91 -1.99
C GLN A 152 -15.78 2.08 -2.97
N ARG A 153 -16.69 2.06 -3.95
CA ARG A 153 -16.90 3.22 -4.82
C ARG A 153 -17.44 4.37 -3.97
N ARG A 154 -16.97 5.58 -4.26
CA ARG A 154 -17.52 6.81 -3.70
C ARG A 154 -18.99 6.96 -4.06
N ASN A 155 -19.82 7.34 -3.08
CA ASN A 155 -21.24 7.58 -3.27
C ASN A 155 -21.66 8.78 -2.44
N GLN A 156 -22.03 9.87 -3.10
CA GLN A 156 -22.36 11.14 -2.45
C GLN A 156 -23.50 11.02 -1.43
N ASN A 157 -24.50 10.18 -1.69
CA ASN A 157 -25.62 9.97 -0.77
C ASN A 157 -25.17 9.25 0.51
N ARG A 158 -24.22 8.32 0.42
CA ARG A 158 -23.63 7.65 1.59
C ARG A 158 -22.62 8.53 2.30
N GLU A 159 -21.82 9.29 1.56
CA GLU A 159 -20.81 10.19 2.12
C GLU A 159 -21.43 11.31 2.97
N LEU A 160 -22.70 11.65 2.74
CA LEU A 160 -23.46 12.57 3.60
C LEU A 160 -23.63 12.05 5.04
N TRP A 161 -23.73 10.73 5.20
CA TRP A 161 -23.97 10.07 6.50
C TRP A 161 -22.68 9.48 7.09
N ASP A 162 -21.94 8.73 6.28
CA ASP A 162 -20.73 8.00 6.70
C ASP A 162 -19.47 8.88 6.65
N GLY A 163 -19.57 10.06 6.05
CA GLY A 163 -18.43 10.90 5.72
C GLY A 163 -17.74 10.53 4.40
N PRO A 164 -16.74 11.33 3.99
CA PRO A 164 -16.04 11.17 2.73
C PRO A 164 -15.35 9.80 2.63
N ARG A 165 -15.15 9.30 1.41
CA ARG A 165 -14.39 8.07 1.15
C ARG A 165 -13.21 8.35 0.25
N SER A 166 -12.12 7.58 0.40
CA SER A 166 -10.92 7.81 -0.41
C SER A 166 -11.18 7.62 -1.90
N GLY A 167 -11.95 6.59 -2.24
CA GLY A 167 -12.06 6.10 -3.62
C GLY A 167 -10.74 5.48 -4.11
N VAL A 168 -10.73 5.04 -5.37
CA VAL A 168 -9.62 4.31 -5.98
C VAL A 168 -8.34 5.14 -6.03
N ASP A 169 -8.43 6.38 -6.51
CA ASP A 169 -7.30 7.30 -6.63
C ASP A 169 -6.77 7.77 -5.27
N GLY A 170 -7.66 8.02 -4.30
CA GLY A 170 -7.30 8.33 -2.92
C GLY A 170 -6.57 7.17 -2.24
N ALA A 171 -7.05 5.94 -2.42
CA ALA A 171 -6.45 4.74 -1.83
C ALA A 171 -5.01 4.54 -2.33
N VAL A 172 -4.78 4.68 -3.63
CA VAL A 172 -3.43 4.54 -4.23
C VAL A 172 -2.50 5.66 -3.77
N SER A 173 -2.95 6.91 -3.83
CA SER A 173 -2.12 8.06 -3.46
C SER A 173 -1.76 8.08 -1.97
N LEU A 174 -2.65 7.62 -1.11
CA LEU A 174 -2.43 7.57 0.34
C LEU A 174 -1.58 6.37 0.76
N THR A 175 -1.87 5.16 0.29
CA THR A 175 -1.22 3.94 0.78
C THR A 175 0.04 3.54 0.01
N GLY A 176 0.23 4.07 -1.20
CA GLY A 176 1.36 3.72 -2.06
C GLY A 176 1.30 2.30 -2.62
N VAL A 177 0.12 1.68 -2.65
CA VAL A 177 -0.11 0.41 -3.38
C VAL A 177 0.07 0.60 -4.89
N ASP A 178 0.34 -0.50 -5.60
CA ASP A 178 0.59 -0.46 -7.04
C ASP A 178 -0.67 -0.04 -7.81
N GLU A 179 -1.79 -0.68 -7.48
CA GLU A 179 -3.09 -0.47 -8.10
C GLU A 179 -4.21 -0.49 -7.06
N ALA A 180 -5.31 0.18 -7.39
CA ALA A 180 -6.57 -0.01 -6.69
C ALA A 180 -7.72 -0.09 -7.68
N TYR A 181 -8.79 -0.75 -7.24
CA TYR A 181 -10.04 -0.93 -7.98
C TYR A 181 -11.22 -0.81 -7.03
N THR A 182 -12.42 -0.79 -7.57
CA THR A 182 -13.62 -0.87 -6.74
C THR A 182 -13.86 -2.31 -6.27
N THR A 183 -14.51 -2.50 -5.11
CA THR A 183 -14.84 -3.84 -4.59
C THR A 183 -15.68 -4.66 -5.56
N GLU A 184 -16.51 -4.01 -6.39
CA GLU A 184 -17.29 -4.65 -7.46
C GLU A 184 -16.40 -5.29 -8.55
N GLU A 185 -15.23 -4.70 -8.79
CA GLU A 185 -14.25 -5.18 -9.78
C GLU A 185 -13.39 -6.33 -9.25
N PHE A 186 -13.51 -6.69 -7.96
CA PHE A 186 -12.74 -7.79 -7.38
C PHE A 186 -13.00 -9.12 -8.11
N ARG A 187 -14.27 -9.48 -8.33
CA ARG A 187 -14.64 -10.72 -9.01
C ARG A 187 -14.10 -10.79 -10.45
N PRO A 188 -14.32 -9.80 -11.33
CA PRO A 188 -13.75 -9.84 -12.68
C PRO A 188 -12.21 -9.76 -12.68
N TYR A 189 -11.59 -9.06 -11.71
CA TYR A 189 -10.13 -9.05 -11.57
C TYR A 189 -9.60 -10.45 -11.26
N MET A 190 -10.23 -11.19 -10.34
CA MET A 190 -9.88 -12.57 -9.99
C MET A 190 -10.06 -13.56 -11.14
N GLN A 191 -11.00 -13.33 -12.06
CA GLN A 191 -11.21 -14.21 -13.21
C GLN A 191 -10.00 -14.26 -14.16
N ARG A 192 -9.18 -13.21 -14.19
CA ARG A 192 -7.92 -13.19 -14.96
C ARG A 192 -6.91 -14.25 -14.49
N PHE A 193 -7.09 -14.73 -13.26
CA PHE A 193 -6.25 -15.72 -12.61
C PHE A 193 -6.87 -17.13 -12.62
N LYS A 194 -8.13 -17.32 -13.03
CA LYS A 194 -8.84 -18.62 -12.91
C LYS A 194 -8.23 -19.81 -13.69
N GLY A 195 -7.21 -19.62 -14.52
CA GLY A 195 -6.46 -20.70 -15.18
C GLY A 195 -5.09 -21.00 -14.57
N GLN A 196 -4.65 -20.28 -13.54
CA GLN A 196 -3.28 -20.34 -13.02
C GLN A 196 -3.21 -20.68 -11.52
N TRP A 197 -4.33 -20.67 -10.79
CA TRP A 197 -4.32 -20.66 -9.33
C TRP A 197 -5.23 -21.74 -8.74
N HIS A 198 -4.64 -22.66 -7.98
CA HIS A 198 -5.38 -23.56 -7.10
C HIS A 198 -5.55 -22.85 -5.75
N PHE A 199 -6.80 -22.60 -5.35
CA PHE A 199 -7.11 -22.12 -4.01
C PHE A 199 -6.92 -23.27 -3.03
N VAL A 200 -5.92 -23.16 -2.14
CA VAL A 200 -5.70 -24.07 -1.01
C VAL A 200 -6.31 -23.46 0.23
#